data_AF-A0A2H0PFB5-F1
#
_entry.id   AF-A0A2H0PFB5-F1
#
_cell.length_a   1.000
_cell.length_b   1.000
_cell.length_c   1.000
_cell.angle_alpha   90.00
_cell.angle_beta   90.00
_cell.angle_gamma   90.00
#
_symmetry.space_group_name_H-M   'P 1'
#
loop_
_entity.id
_entity.type
_entity.pdbx_description
1 polymer ?
#
loop_
_entity_poly.entity_id
_entity_poly.type
_entity_poly.pdbx_seq_one_letter_code
_entity_poly.pdbx_strand_id
1 'polypeptide(L)'
;MVAQSRRSKSKSDVILVTVRGPDGPGITARLTGIIAEDKGAVLLDIEQSIVHKKLFLSLLLRFEKGPNNSRNLLKELLFAAKDMNMDLAFEVFDSKLLGESAPLHQYAITCVGTQLGAYPLHRIAQALARKGMNIDKIGKLTMHTLSSVEIVAHSPRQLDPKKVSQDLLQLSSELQVDIAIQRYDLLRRAKRMIVFDMDSTLIAHEVIDELAREAGAMKKVSAITEKAMNGELDFAESLKARVRCLKGLPESALNKVCKRLKLTPGAERLLTVLRQLGFKTAVVSGGFTYFTERLKDHLSLDYAFANQLEIRNGKLTGNVQGEIIDAHRKAFILQTLAQGEGISLDQVIAVGDGANDLPMLSKAGLGIAFHAKEVVRRKASYAIHQAGLDAILYLLGISEKELRHLKI
;
A
#
# COMPACT_ATOMS: atom_id res chain seq x y z
N MET A 1 -9.78 39.15 58.15
CA MET A 1 -11.14 38.70 57.73
C MET A 1 -11.51 39.54 56.51
N VAL A 2 -11.78 39.06 55.30
CA VAL A 2 -12.28 37.75 54.86
C VAL A 2 -11.63 37.35 53.52
N ALA A 3 -11.03 36.16 53.56
CA ALA A 3 -10.88 35.11 52.55
C ALA A 3 -10.95 35.41 51.04
N GLN A 4 -9.82 35.08 50.38
CA GLN A 4 -9.73 34.61 49.00
C GLN A 4 -10.81 33.57 48.66
N SER A 5 -11.70 33.89 47.71
CA SER A 5 -12.44 32.88 46.93
C SER A 5 -11.68 32.59 45.63
N ARG A 6 -10.49 32.00 45.75
CA ARG A 6 -9.94 31.16 44.68
C ARG A 6 -10.34 29.74 45.02
N ARG A 7 -11.52 29.31 44.56
CA ARG A 7 -11.84 27.88 44.48
C ARG A 7 -10.71 27.23 43.66
N SER A 8 -9.84 26.49 44.34
CA SER A 8 -8.89 25.60 43.69
C SER A 8 -9.72 24.60 42.87
N LYS A 9 -9.55 24.62 41.53
CA LYS A 9 -9.98 23.48 40.72
C LYS A 9 -9.15 22.29 41.21
N SER A 10 -9.82 21.33 41.85
CA SER A 10 -9.17 20.12 42.38
C SER A 10 -8.36 19.46 41.26
N LYS A 11 -7.15 18.98 41.58
CA LYS A 11 -6.43 18.03 40.73
C LYS A 11 -7.42 16.91 40.42
N SER A 12 -7.81 16.76 39.16
CA SER A 12 -8.56 15.61 38.71
C SER A 12 -7.65 14.40 38.84
N ASP A 13 -7.95 13.52 39.78
CA ASP A 13 -7.19 12.30 40.01
C ASP A 13 -7.58 11.29 38.94
N VAL A 14 -6.87 11.36 37.81
CA VAL A 14 -6.96 10.39 36.72
C VAL A 14 -5.90 9.33 36.96
N ILE A 15 -6.29 8.06 36.90
CA ILE A 15 -5.40 6.91 37.11
C ILE A 15 -5.43 6.05 35.85
N LEU A 16 -4.25 5.78 35.31
CA LEU A 16 -4.05 4.75 34.29
C LEU A 16 -3.89 3.41 35.00
N VAL A 17 -4.78 2.47 34.68
CA VAL A 17 -4.70 1.08 35.12
C VAL A 17 -4.19 0.25 33.94
N THR A 18 -3.04 -0.40 34.11
CA THR A 18 -2.47 -1.29 33.11
C THR A 18 -2.52 -2.74 33.60
N VAL A 19 -3.18 -3.61 32.83
CA VAL A 19 -3.37 -5.03 33.11
C VAL A 19 -2.57 -5.83 32.08
N ARG A 20 -1.72 -6.76 32.52
CA ARG A 20 -0.89 -7.60 31.63
C ARG A 20 -0.88 -9.05 32.11
N GLY A 21 -0.96 -10.01 31.20
CA GLY A 21 -0.90 -11.42 31.61
C GLY A 21 -1.39 -12.40 30.54
N PRO A 22 -1.63 -13.68 30.91
CA PRO A 22 -2.23 -14.65 30.00
C PRO A 22 -3.63 -14.22 29.57
N ASP A 23 -3.91 -14.31 28.28
CA ASP A 23 -5.22 -14.03 27.74
C ASP A 23 -6.24 -15.13 28.10
N GLY A 24 -7.50 -14.75 28.32
CA GLY A 24 -8.57 -15.64 28.72
C GLY A 24 -9.94 -14.95 28.71
N PRO A 25 -11.03 -15.72 28.55
CA PRO A 25 -12.38 -15.16 28.55
C PRO A 25 -12.73 -14.56 29.92
N GLY A 26 -13.49 -13.46 29.92
CA GLY A 26 -14.05 -12.86 31.12
C GLY A 26 -13.16 -11.85 31.85
N ILE A 27 -11.88 -11.68 31.47
CA ILE A 27 -10.97 -10.70 32.11
C ILE A 27 -11.55 -9.29 32.05
N THR A 28 -11.86 -8.81 30.84
CA THR A 28 -12.42 -7.47 30.63
C THR A 28 -13.74 -7.31 31.39
N ALA A 29 -14.63 -8.31 31.32
CA ALA A 29 -15.93 -8.29 31.99
C ALA A 29 -15.81 -8.21 33.51
N ARG A 30 -14.87 -8.96 34.11
CA ARG A 30 -14.66 -8.94 35.57
C ARG A 30 -14.13 -7.59 36.03
N LEU A 31 -13.13 -7.04 35.33
CA LEU A 31 -12.52 -5.75 35.72
C LEU A 31 -13.50 -4.59 35.52
N THR A 32 -14.21 -4.52 34.39
CA THR A 32 -15.19 -3.45 34.16
C THR A 32 -16.42 -3.59 35.04
N GLY A 33 -16.80 -4.82 35.43
CA GLY A 33 -17.84 -5.07 36.43
C GLY A 33 -17.51 -4.44 37.79
N ILE A 34 -16.29 -4.65 38.29
CA ILE A 34 -15.82 -4.04 39.54
C ILE A 34 -15.82 -2.50 39.44
N ILE A 35 -15.34 -1.95 38.31
CA ILE A 35 -15.36 -0.49 38.08
C ILE A 35 -16.80 0.06 38.08
N ALA A 36 -17.74 -0.67 37.49
CA ALA A 36 -19.13 -0.24 37.39
C ALA A 36 -19.86 -0.21 38.75
N GLU A 37 -19.38 -0.95 39.76
CA GLU A 37 -19.94 -0.92 41.12
C GLU A 37 -19.54 0.36 41.89
N ASP A 38 -18.44 1.01 41.52
CA ASP A 38 -17.98 2.26 42.13
C ASP A 38 -18.63 3.49 41.44
N LYS A 39 -19.63 4.08 42.11
CA LYS A 39 -20.35 5.27 41.62
C LYS A 39 -19.49 6.54 41.49
N GLY A 40 -18.27 6.54 42.03
CA GLY A 40 -17.33 7.66 41.97
C GLY A 40 -16.24 7.53 40.91
N ALA A 41 -16.18 6.39 40.22
CA ALA A 41 -15.23 6.12 39.15
C ALA A 41 -15.88 6.30 37.76
N VAL A 42 -15.17 7.01 36.87
CA VAL A 42 -15.59 7.20 35.47
C VAL A 42 -14.51 6.66 34.56
N LEU A 43 -14.85 5.69 33.70
CA LEU A 43 -13.96 5.20 32.64
C LEU A 43 -13.90 6.25 31.52
N LEU A 44 -12.71 6.82 31.31
CA LEU A 44 -12.44 7.84 30.30
C LEU A 44 -11.93 7.25 28.99
N ASP A 45 -11.14 6.17 29.06
CA ASP A 45 -10.54 5.52 27.91
C ASP A 45 -10.29 4.04 28.20
N ILE A 46 -10.29 3.22 27.15
CA ILE A 46 -10.04 1.78 27.22
C ILE A 46 -9.38 1.28 25.93
N GLU A 47 -8.23 0.63 26.08
CA GLU A 47 -7.56 -0.05 24.98
C GLU A 47 -7.17 -1.47 25.37
N GLN A 48 -7.52 -2.45 24.53
CA GLN A 48 -7.12 -3.84 24.73
C GLN A 48 -6.41 -4.38 23.48
N SER A 49 -5.30 -5.08 23.70
CA SER A 49 -4.59 -5.82 22.66
C SER A 49 -4.20 -7.21 23.15
N ILE A 50 -4.15 -8.16 22.23
CA ILE A 50 -3.74 -9.54 22.49
C ILE A 50 -2.66 -9.92 21.49
N VAL A 51 -1.50 -10.31 22.01
CA VAL A 51 -0.34 -10.75 21.21
C VAL A 51 0.17 -12.06 21.79
N HIS A 52 0.23 -13.13 20.98
CA HIS A 52 0.70 -14.46 21.39
C HIS A 52 0.05 -14.99 22.69
N LYS A 53 -1.29 -14.86 22.81
CA LYS A 53 -2.05 -15.23 24.02
C LYS A 53 -1.63 -14.48 25.29
N LYS A 54 -1.02 -13.31 25.14
CA LYS A 54 -0.79 -12.35 26.22
C LYS A 54 -1.68 -11.15 26.00
N LEU A 55 -2.47 -10.83 27.00
CA LEU A 55 -3.36 -9.68 27.02
C LEU A 55 -2.63 -8.48 27.61
N PHE A 56 -2.83 -7.33 26.99
CA PHE A 56 -2.54 -6.01 27.52
C PHE A 56 -3.84 -5.20 27.49
N LEU A 57 -4.30 -4.73 28.64
CA LEU A 57 -5.48 -3.89 28.77
C LEU A 57 -5.12 -2.63 29.54
N SER A 58 -5.45 -1.49 28.95
CA SER A 58 -5.30 -0.15 29.50
C SER A 58 -6.69 0.40 29.81
N LEU A 59 -6.88 0.91 31.03
CA LEU A 59 -8.12 1.56 31.47
C LEU A 59 -7.76 2.90 32.11
N LEU A 60 -8.32 3.99 31.60
CA LEU A 60 -8.10 5.32 32.15
C LEU A 60 -9.30 5.73 33.01
N LEU A 61 -9.10 5.85 34.32
CA LEU A 61 -10.16 6.09 35.29
C LEU A 61 -10.06 7.48 35.90
N ARG A 62 -11.15 8.21 36.00
CA ARG A 62 -11.24 9.48 36.75
C ARG A 62 -12.07 9.30 38.00
N PHE A 63 -11.60 9.83 39.12
CA PHE A 63 -12.29 9.77 40.41
C PHE A 63 -12.86 11.14 40.79
N GLU A 64 -14.19 11.23 40.93
CA GLU A 64 -14.88 12.53 41.16
C GLU A 64 -14.67 13.10 42.57
N LYS A 65 -14.38 12.25 43.56
CA LYS A 65 -14.11 12.64 44.97
C LYS A 65 -12.68 12.32 45.43
N GLY A 66 -11.76 12.09 44.49
CA GLY A 66 -10.37 11.69 44.72
C GLY A 66 -10.19 10.22 45.13
N PRO A 67 -8.97 9.65 44.99
CA PRO A 67 -8.72 8.20 45.05
C PRO A 67 -8.79 7.64 46.47
N ASN A 68 -8.81 8.51 47.49
CA ASN A 68 -8.88 8.09 48.90
C ASN A 68 -10.26 7.55 49.29
N ASN A 69 -11.34 7.93 48.59
CA ASN A 69 -12.66 7.32 48.75
C ASN A 69 -12.89 6.09 47.85
N SER A 70 -11.99 5.82 46.90
CA SER A 70 -12.03 4.67 45.98
C SER A 70 -10.85 3.70 46.18
N ARG A 71 -10.17 3.76 47.35
CA ARG A 71 -9.14 2.77 47.72
C ARG A 71 -9.66 1.34 47.72
N ASN A 72 -10.98 1.14 47.87
CA ASN A 72 -11.58 -0.18 47.70
C ASN A 72 -11.52 -0.64 46.24
N LEU A 73 -11.91 0.21 45.27
CA LEU A 73 -11.87 -0.15 43.86
C LEU A 73 -10.47 -0.61 43.41
N LEU A 74 -9.42 0.17 43.70
CA LEU A 74 -8.06 -0.20 43.26
C LEU A 74 -7.59 -1.52 43.89
N LYS A 75 -7.98 -1.78 45.15
CA LYS A 75 -7.70 -3.06 45.83
C LYS A 75 -8.48 -4.22 45.23
N GLU A 76 -9.77 -4.03 44.95
CA GLU A 76 -10.62 -5.05 44.34
C GLU A 76 -10.13 -5.42 42.94
N LEU A 77 -9.69 -4.42 42.15
CA LEU A 77 -9.03 -4.65 40.87
C LEU A 77 -7.74 -5.46 41.01
N LEU A 78 -6.90 -5.15 42.02
CA LEU A 78 -5.70 -5.93 42.31
C LEU A 78 -6.01 -7.39 42.68
N PHE A 79 -7.00 -7.61 43.54
CA PHE A 79 -7.42 -8.96 43.93
C PHE A 79 -7.96 -9.74 42.72
N ALA A 80 -8.84 -9.13 41.93
CA ALA A 80 -9.38 -9.75 40.73
C ALA A 80 -8.30 -10.07 39.69
N ALA A 81 -7.35 -9.16 39.47
CA ALA A 81 -6.21 -9.40 38.58
C ALA A 81 -5.36 -10.59 39.08
N LYS A 82 -5.05 -10.62 40.38
CA LYS A 82 -4.29 -11.72 40.98
C LYS A 82 -5.00 -13.07 40.86
N ASP A 83 -6.31 -13.12 41.10
CA ASP A 83 -7.13 -14.33 40.91
C ASP A 83 -7.09 -14.86 39.48
N MET A 84 -6.95 -13.95 38.50
CA MET A 84 -6.84 -14.27 37.07
C MET A 84 -5.38 -14.46 36.62
N ASN A 85 -4.42 -14.45 37.54
CA ASN A 85 -2.98 -14.54 37.26
C ASN A 85 -2.47 -13.42 36.32
N MET A 86 -2.96 -12.20 36.55
CA MET A 86 -2.63 -10.99 35.80
C MET A 86 -1.81 -10.03 36.67
N ASP A 87 -0.84 -9.36 36.06
CA ASP A 87 -0.12 -8.23 36.64
C ASP A 87 -0.93 -6.95 36.43
N LEU A 88 -0.99 -6.11 37.47
CA LEU A 88 -1.72 -4.84 37.45
C LEU A 88 -0.81 -3.71 37.95
N ALA A 89 -0.76 -2.62 37.21
CA ALA A 89 -0.03 -1.40 37.58
C ALA A 89 -0.96 -0.19 37.56
N PHE A 90 -0.69 0.77 38.45
CA PHE A 90 -1.41 2.03 38.54
C PHE A 90 -0.43 3.19 38.41
N GLU A 91 -0.79 4.15 37.58
CA GLU A 91 -0.02 5.38 37.39
C GLU A 91 -0.96 6.58 37.47
N VAL A 92 -0.53 7.64 38.16
CA VAL A 92 -1.27 8.90 38.14
C VAL A 92 -1.07 9.53 36.77
N PHE A 93 -2.16 9.72 36.03
CA PHE A 93 -2.14 10.23 34.68
C PHE A 93 -2.30 11.75 34.69
N ASP A 94 -1.46 12.48 33.94
CA ASP A 94 -1.66 13.91 33.76
C ASP A 94 -2.89 14.14 32.89
N SER A 95 -3.98 14.58 33.53
CA SER A 95 -5.24 14.92 32.87
C SER A 95 -5.12 15.91 31.71
N LYS A 96 -4.02 16.65 31.57
CA LYS A 96 -3.76 17.50 30.39
C LYS A 96 -3.49 16.71 29.11
N LEU A 97 -3.04 15.46 29.24
CA LEU A 97 -2.78 14.55 28.13
C LEU A 97 -4.06 13.84 27.65
N LEU A 98 -5.19 14.00 28.37
CA LEU A 98 -6.49 13.47 27.93
C LEU A 98 -6.89 14.14 26.62
N GLY A 99 -7.03 13.33 25.58
CA GLY A 99 -7.37 13.84 24.25
C GLY A 99 -6.23 14.58 23.57
N GLU A 100 -4.98 14.43 24.02
CA GLU A 100 -3.84 14.64 23.12
C GLU A 100 -4.12 13.82 21.87
N SER A 101 -4.40 14.54 20.79
CA SER A 101 -4.94 13.97 19.57
C SER A 101 -3.97 12.92 19.04
N ALA A 102 -4.50 11.89 18.37
CA ALA A 102 -3.72 10.89 17.67
C ALA A 102 -2.46 11.52 17.03
N PRO A 103 -1.30 10.85 17.10
CA PRO A 103 -0.02 11.47 16.81
C PRO A 103 -0.08 12.34 15.56
N LEU A 104 0.33 13.61 15.67
CA LEU A 104 0.36 14.50 14.51
C LEU A 104 1.26 13.87 13.45
N HIS A 105 0.76 13.73 12.23
CA HIS A 105 1.46 13.15 11.08
C HIS A 105 1.92 11.68 11.27
N GLN A 106 0.98 10.76 11.09
CA GLN A 106 1.27 9.32 11.03
C GLN A 106 1.59 8.83 9.62
N TYR A 107 2.45 7.82 9.55
CA TYR A 107 2.92 7.19 8.33
C TYR A 107 2.90 5.67 8.49
N ALA A 108 2.49 4.98 7.43
CA ALA A 108 2.69 3.54 7.30
C ALA A 108 3.92 3.28 6.45
N ILE A 109 4.87 2.54 7.02
CA ILE A 109 6.01 2.00 6.32
C ILE A 109 5.74 0.53 6.08
N THR A 110 5.61 0.14 4.82
CA THR A 110 5.42 -1.27 4.42
C THR A 110 6.75 -1.80 3.92
N CYS A 111 7.22 -2.89 4.50
CA CYS A 111 8.41 -3.61 4.04
C CYS A 111 7.99 -4.97 3.48
N VAL A 112 8.51 -5.34 2.32
CA VAL A 112 8.22 -6.62 1.64
C VAL A 112 9.54 -7.23 1.17
N GLY A 113 9.74 -8.52 1.44
CA GLY A 113 10.88 -9.30 0.96
C GLY A 113 10.57 -10.80 1.00
N THR A 114 11.51 -11.63 0.56
CA THR A 114 11.34 -13.10 0.61
C THR A 114 11.25 -13.60 2.06
N GLN A 115 12.13 -13.09 2.92
CA GLN A 115 12.11 -13.29 4.37
C GLN A 115 12.77 -12.10 5.07
N LEU A 116 12.02 -11.42 5.93
CA LEU A 116 12.51 -10.32 6.75
C LEU A 116 13.13 -10.87 8.03
N GLY A 117 14.43 -10.62 8.20
CA GLY A 117 15.15 -10.87 9.45
C GLY A 117 15.27 -9.62 10.33
N ALA A 118 15.98 -9.75 11.44
CA ALA A 118 16.24 -8.62 12.34
C ALA A 118 17.06 -7.51 11.67
N TYR A 119 17.97 -7.85 10.75
CA TYR A 119 18.88 -6.88 10.13
C TYR A 119 18.16 -5.84 9.24
N PRO A 120 17.29 -6.23 8.28
CA PRO A 120 16.49 -5.25 7.55
C PRO A 120 15.65 -4.34 8.46
N LEU A 121 14.98 -4.93 9.47
CA LEU A 121 14.16 -4.17 10.41
C LEU A 121 14.98 -3.17 11.24
N HIS A 122 16.16 -3.57 11.71
CA HIS A 122 17.08 -2.69 12.42
C HIS A 122 17.47 -1.48 11.55
N ARG A 123 17.86 -1.71 10.30
CA ARG A 123 18.29 -0.62 9.40
C ARG A 123 17.14 0.33 9.06
N ILE A 124 15.93 -0.19 8.86
CA ILE A 124 14.72 0.63 8.65
C ILE A 124 14.42 1.45 9.90
N ALA A 125 14.35 0.82 11.08
CA ALA A 125 14.10 1.51 12.33
C ALA A 125 15.15 2.61 12.62
N GLN A 126 16.42 2.33 12.33
CA GLN A 126 17.49 3.32 12.43
C GLN A 126 17.29 4.50 11.48
N ALA A 127 16.89 4.25 10.23
CA ALA A 127 16.61 5.30 9.25
C ALA A 127 15.42 6.19 9.67
N LEU A 128 14.36 5.58 10.22
CA LEU A 128 13.20 6.31 10.76
C LEU A 128 13.58 7.15 11.99
N ALA A 129 14.34 6.57 12.93
CA ALA A 129 14.80 7.26 14.12
C ALA A 129 15.69 8.47 13.79
N ARG A 130 16.59 8.36 12.80
CA ARG A 130 17.41 9.49 12.31
C ARG A 130 16.58 10.64 11.74
N LYS A 131 15.33 10.37 11.31
CA LYS A 131 14.37 11.37 10.85
C LYS A 131 13.47 11.90 11.98
N GLY A 132 13.73 11.50 13.23
CA GLY A 132 12.92 11.88 14.38
C GLY A 132 11.53 11.24 14.38
N MET A 133 11.36 10.10 13.71
CA MET A 133 10.10 9.35 13.74
C MET A 133 10.10 8.37 14.91
N ASN A 134 8.97 8.27 15.60
CA ASN A 134 8.72 7.25 16.62
C ASN A 134 7.89 6.11 16.01
N ILE A 135 8.22 4.86 16.34
CA ILE A 135 7.44 3.69 15.92
C ILE A 135 6.34 3.45 16.95
N ASP A 136 5.09 3.48 16.50
CA ASP A 136 3.91 3.29 17.33
C ASP A 136 3.48 1.83 17.37
N LYS A 137 3.58 1.16 16.22
CA LYS A 137 3.13 -0.21 16.06
C LYS A 137 3.91 -0.91 14.97
N ILE A 138 4.18 -2.20 15.17
CA ILE A 138 4.67 -3.10 14.13
C ILE A 138 3.72 -4.28 14.04
N GLY A 139 3.24 -4.58 12.84
CA GLY A 139 2.36 -5.72 12.56
C GLY A 139 2.87 -6.52 11.38
N LYS A 140 2.79 -7.85 11.46
CA LYS A 140 3.03 -8.69 10.28
C LYS A 140 1.82 -8.61 9.34
N LEU A 141 2.08 -8.51 8.05
CA LEU A 141 1.03 -8.59 7.01
C LEU A 141 0.89 -10.00 6.45
N THR A 142 1.86 -10.88 6.72
CA THR A 142 1.91 -12.26 6.23
C THR A 142 1.74 -13.28 7.36
N MET A 143 1.32 -14.50 7.04
CA MET A 143 0.94 -15.49 8.04
C MET A 143 2.04 -16.51 8.35
N HIS A 144 2.61 -17.13 7.32
CA HIS A 144 3.50 -18.30 7.44
C HIS A 144 4.96 -17.91 7.62
N THR A 145 5.44 -16.98 6.81
CA THR A 145 6.77 -16.40 6.91
C THR A 145 6.64 -14.91 7.22
N LEU A 146 7.67 -14.32 7.83
CA LEU A 146 7.75 -12.87 8.01
C LEU A 146 8.29 -12.24 6.72
N SER A 147 7.54 -12.32 5.64
CA SER A 147 7.90 -11.70 4.34
C SER A 147 7.41 -10.27 4.21
N SER A 148 6.40 -9.86 4.99
CA SER A 148 5.97 -8.46 5.02
C SER A 148 5.58 -7.96 6.41
N VAL A 149 5.96 -6.73 6.71
CA VAL A 149 5.57 -5.99 7.91
C VAL A 149 5.04 -4.60 7.57
N GLU A 150 4.08 -4.14 8.37
CA GLU A 150 3.66 -2.75 8.46
C GLU A 150 4.23 -2.17 9.76
N ILE A 151 4.93 -1.03 9.63
CA ILE A 151 5.40 -0.21 10.73
C ILE A 151 4.59 1.08 10.68
N VAL A 152 3.75 1.32 11.67
CA VAL A 152 3.08 2.61 11.87
C VAL A 152 3.98 3.47 12.72
N ALA A 153 4.32 4.65 12.23
CA ALA A 153 5.20 5.58 12.89
C ALA A 153 4.68 7.00 12.74
N HIS A 154 4.92 7.85 13.75
CA HIS A 154 4.59 9.27 13.69
C HIS A 154 5.84 10.14 13.70
N SER A 155 5.67 11.39 13.28
CA SER A 155 6.72 12.39 13.33
C SER A 155 6.19 13.71 13.89
N PRO A 156 6.92 14.41 14.77
CA PRO A 156 6.49 15.71 15.29
C PRO A 156 6.40 16.80 14.21
N ARG A 157 6.90 16.56 13.00
CA ARG A 157 6.82 17.47 11.86
C ARG A 157 6.26 16.72 10.65
N GLN A 158 5.53 17.44 9.80
CA GLN A 158 5.06 16.87 8.54
C GLN A 158 6.24 16.57 7.61
N LEU A 159 6.46 15.29 7.32
CA LEU A 159 7.38 14.79 6.32
C LEU A 159 6.67 14.65 4.96
N ASP A 160 7.43 14.86 3.89
CA ASP A 160 7.04 14.51 2.52
C ASP A 160 7.38 13.03 2.27
N PRO A 161 6.37 12.14 2.10
CA PRO A 161 6.60 10.73 1.84
C PRO A 161 7.51 10.48 0.63
N LYS A 162 7.46 11.33 -0.42
CA LYS A 162 8.29 11.13 -1.61
C LYS A 162 9.78 11.29 -1.30
N LYS A 163 10.14 12.32 -0.52
CA LYS A 163 11.53 12.52 -0.08
C LYS A 163 12.01 11.40 0.82
N VAL A 164 11.17 10.97 1.76
CA VAL A 164 11.51 9.83 2.63
C VAL A 164 11.65 8.54 1.82
N SER A 165 10.79 8.31 0.83
CA SER A 165 10.89 7.17 -0.08
C SER A 165 12.17 7.18 -0.91
N GLN A 166 12.63 8.36 -1.36
CA GLN A 166 13.90 8.50 -2.08
C GLN A 166 15.09 8.12 -1.19
N ASP A 167 15.09 8.54 0.07
CA ASP A 167 16.14 8.18 1.03
C ASP A 167 16.14 6.68 1.38
N LEU A 168 14.95 6.07 1.42
CA LEU A 168 14.78 4.63 1.66
C LEU A 168 15.07 3.78 0.41
N LEU A 169 15.15 4.36 -0.78
CA LEU A 169 15.38 3.62 -2.04
C LEU A 169 16.77 2.97 -2.07
N GLN A 170 17.79 3.67 -1.57
CA GLN A 170 19.13 3.12 -1.43
C GLN A 170 19.11 1.95 -0.45
N LEU A 171 18.44 2.13 0.69
CA LEU A 171 18.33 1.09 1.71
C LEU A 171 17.59 -0.14 1.19
N SER A 172 16.50 0.04 0.44
CA SER A 172 15.75 -1.02 -0.23
C SER A 172 16.65 -1.85 -1.15
N SER A 173 17.52 -1.20 -1.92
CA SER A 173 18.45 -1.87 -2.83
C SER A 173 19.56 -2.62 -2.09
N GLU A 174 20.15 -2.00 -1.06
CA GLU A 174 21.19 -2.63 -0.21
C GLU A 174 20.66 -3.88 0.51
N LEU A 175 19.43 -3.82 1.01
CA LEU A 175 18.82 -4.87 1.80
C LEU A 175 18.10 -5.94 0.97
N GLN A 176 17.94 -5.71 -0.34
CA GLN A 176 17.13 -6.55 -1.23
C GLN A 176 15.70 -6.75 -0.71
N VAL A 177 15.07 -5.66 -0.23
CA VAL A 177 13.67 -5.62 0.19
C VAL A 177 12.99 -4.40 -0.41
N ASP A 178 11.69 -4.48 -0.67
CA ASP A 178 10.90 -3.34 -1.09
C ASP A 178 10.39 -2.57 0.14
N ILE A 179 10.57 -1.24 0.15
CA ILE A 179 10.20 -0.37 1.28
C ILE A 179 9.33 0.78 0.77
N ALA A 180 8.09 0.84 1.24
CA ALA A 180 7.13 1.90 0.93
C ALA A 180 6.90 2.77 2.14
N ILE A 181 6.68 4.06 1.93
CA ILE A 181 6.12 4.95 2.95
C ILE A 181 4.90 5.68 2.40
N GLN A 182 3.81 5.66 3.16
CA GLN A 182 2.55 6.33 2.86
C GLN A 182 2.07 7.09 4.08
N ARG A 183 1.25 8.12 3.88
CA ARG A 183 0.49 8.71 4.99
C ARG A 183 -0.43 7.65 5.57
N TYR A 184 -0.54 7.61 6.90
CA TYR A 184 -1.45 6.71 7.60
C TYR A 184 -2.81 7.39 7.76
N ASP A 185 -3.56 7.46 6.66
CA ASP A 185 -4.87 8.08 6.60
C ASP A 185 -5.91 7.13 5.97
N LEU A 186 -7.18 7.55 5.98
CA LEU A 186 -8.28 6.79 5.39
C LEU A 186 -8.07 6.55 3.88
N LEU A 187 -7.47 7.51 3.17
CA LEU A 187 -7.26 7.42 1.73
C LEU A 187 -6.28 6.32 1.35
N ARG A 188 -5.34 5.95 2.23
CA ARG A 188 -4.46 4.78 2.02
C ARG A 188 -5.27 3.50 1.79
N ARG A 189 -6.31 3.26 2.59
CA ARG A 189 -7.15 2.06 2.53
C ARG A 189 -8.39 2.21 1.64
N ALA A 190 -8.76 3.45 1.29
CA ALA A 190 -9.93 3.77 0.47
C ALA A 190 -9.59 4.00 -1.01
N LYS A 191 -8.59 3.30 -1.56
CA LYS A 191 -8.36 3.26 -3.02
C LYS A 191 -9.52 2.50 -3.69
N ARG A 192 -9.85 2.88 -4.92
CA ARG A 192 -11.03 2.37 -5.65
C ARG A 192 -10.78 2.05 -7.12
N MET A 193 -9.64 2.47 -7.67
CA MET A 193 -9.28 2.18 -9.06
C MET A 193 -7.80 1.83 -9.15
N ILE A 194 -7.47 0.89 -10.03
CA ILE A 194 -6.10 0.59 -10.41
C ILE A 194 -5.95 0.58 -11.94
N VAL A 195 -4.90 1.23 -12.42
CA VAL A 195 -4.55 1.32 -13.84
C VAL A 195 -3.15 0.76 -14.03
N PHE A 196 -3.00 -0.22 -14.91
CA PHE A 196 -1.73 -0.87 -15.21
C PHE A 196 -1.22 -0.47 -16.60
N ASP A 197 0.10 -0.35 -16.75
CA ASP A 197 0.72 -0.67 -18.05
C ASP A 197 0.61 -2.18 -18.33
N MET A 198 0.70 -2.54 -19.60
CA MET A 198 0.68 -3.93 -20.04
C MET A 198 2.08 -4.54 -20.06
N ASP A 199 2.91 -4.12 -21.02
CA ASP A 199 4.25 -4.66 -21.27
C ASP A 199 5.14 -4.44 -20.04
N SER A 200 5.96 -5.44 -19.71
CA SER A 200 6.86 -5.44 -18.53
C SER A 200 6.22 -5.11 -17.17
N THR A 201 4.88 -5.06 -17.09
CA THR A 201 4.11 -4.72 -15.89
C THR A 201 3.06 -5.78 -15.62
N LEU A 202 1.95 -5.81 -16.37
CA LEU A 202 0.89 -6.83 -16.21
C LEU A 202 1.29 -8.18 -16.83
N ILE A 203 2.12 -8.12 -17.88
CA ILE A 203 2.79 -9.26 -18.49
C ILE A 203 4.31 -9.08 -18.41
N ALA A 204 5.04 -10.19 -18.36
CA ALA A 204 6.51 -10.17 -18.20
C ALA A 204 7.29 -9.94 -19.51
N HIS A 205 6.62 -9.57 -20.61
CA HIS A 205 7.19 -9.50 -21.95
C HIS A 205 6.94 -8.13 -22.58
N GLU A 206 7.78 -7.80 -23.57
CA GLU A 206 7.55 -6.73 -24.53
C GLU A 206 6.87 -7.29 -25.78
N VAL A 207 5.57 -7.02 -25.97
CA VAL A 207 4.79 -7.61 -27.06
C VAL A 207 5.38 -7.30 -28.44
N ILE A 208 5.91 -6.09 -28.64
CA ILE A 208 6.48 -5.71 -29.94
C ILE A 208 7.73 -6.52 -30.30
N ASP A 209 8.53 -6.92 -29.30
CA ASP A 209 9.73 -7.74 -29.50
C ASP A 209 9.36 -9.19 -29.81
N GLU A 210 8.30 -9.71 -29.17
CA GLU A 210 7.74 -11.03 -29.50
C GLU A 210 7.21 -11.08 -30.94
N LEU A 211 6.52 -10.01 -31.38
CA LEU A 211 6.07 -9.88 -32.77
C LEU A 211 7.24 -9.73 -33.75
N ALA A 212 8.27 -8.97 -33.38
CA ALA A 212 9.47 -8.81 -34.17
C ALA A 212 10.20 -10.15 -34.35
N ARG A 213 10.17 -11.03 -33.33
CA ARG A 213 10.73 -12.37 -33.42
C ARG A 213 9.95 -13.24 -34.41
N GLU A 214 8.61 -13.23 -34.35
CA GLU A 214 7.77 -13.94 -35.34
C GLU A 214 7.96 -13.40 -36.77
N ALA A 215 8.25 -12.11 -36.91
CA ALA A 215 8.52 -11.46 -38.21
C ALA A 215 9.98 -11.64 -38.71
N GLY A 216 10.88 -12.25 -37.92
CA GLY A 216 12.31 -12.29 -38.24
C GLY A 216 12.98 -10.91 -38.25
N ALA A 217 12.37 -9.90 -37.62
CA ALA A 217 12.78 -8.50 -37.63
C ALA A 217 13.39 -8.01 -36.31
N MET A 218 13.66 -8.91 -35.36
CA MET A 218 14.18 -8.59 -34.01
C MET A 218 15.34 -7.59 -34.05
N LYS A 219 16.38 -7.87 -34.84
CA LYS A 219 17.56 -6.98 -34.97
C LYS A 219 17.20 -5.55 -35.40
N LYS A 220 16.23 -5.40 -36.32
CA LYS A 220 15.78 -4.08 -36.81
C LYS A 220 15.00 -3.34 -35.73
N VAL A 221 14.10 -4.03 -35.04
CA VAL A 221 13.29 -3.45 -33.97
C VAL A 221 14.18 -3.02 -32.80
N SER A 222 15.14 -3.84 -32.37
CA SER A 222 16.08 -3.46 -31.30
C SER A 222 16.88 -2.21 -31.65
N ALA A 223 17.40 -2.10 -32.87
CA ALA A 223 18.15 -0.91 -33.30
C ALA A 223 17.29 0.37 -33.27
N ILE A 224 15.99 0.27 -33.57
CA ILE A 224 15.06 1.40 -33.47
C ILE A 224 14.76 1.73 -32.00
N THR A 225 14.55 0.71 -31.16
CA THR A 225 14.33 0.88 -29.72
C THR A 225 15.52 1.57 -29.06
N GLU A 226 16.74 1.19 -29.42
CA GLU A 226 17.97 1.80 -28.90
C GLU A 226 18.07 3.29 -29.26
N LYS A 227 17.80 3.65 -30.52
CA LYS A 227 17.74 5.06 -30.97
C LYS A 227 16.69 5.86 -30.20
N ALA A 228 15.51 5.28 -29.99
CA ALA A 228 14.45 5.94 -29.23
C ALA A 228 14.84 6.14 -27.75
N MET A 229 15.51 5.16 -27.14
CA MET A 229 16.03 5.28 -25.78
C MET A 229 17.15 6.32 -25.65
N ASN A 230 17.93 6.55 -26.72
CA ASN A 230 18.93 7.62 -26.80
C ASN A 230 18.32 9.00 -27.08
N GLY A 231 17.00 9.10 -27.26
CA GLY A 231 16.31 10.35 -27.58
C GLY A 231 16.44 10.80 -29.04
N GLU A 232 16.91 9.92 -29.94
CA GLU A 232 17.03 10.21 -31.37
C GLU A 232 15.69 10.13 -32.12
N LEU A 233 14.69 9.47 -31.54
CA LEU A 233 13.34 9.32 -32.08
C LEU A 233 12.32 9.60 -30.98
N ASP A 234 11.26 10.33 -31.32
CA ASP A 234 10.13 10.44 -30.41
C ASP A 234 9.38 9.09 -30.29
N PHE A 235 8.48 8.98 -29.30
CA PHE A 235 7.77 7.72 -29.05
C PHE A 235 6.90 7.30 -30.25
N ALA A 236 6.20 8.24 -30.87
CA ALA A 236 5.28 7.96 -31.97
C ALA A 236 6.03 7.55 -33.25
N GLU A 237 7.15 8.22 -33.55
CA GLU A 237 8.06 7.90 -34.63
C GLU A 237 8.68 6.51 -34.42
N SER A 238 9.20 6.25 -33.21
CA SER A 238 9.76 4.96 -32.83
C SER A 238 8.73 3.84 -32.96
N LEU A 239 7.50 4.04 -32.46
CA LEU A 239 6.43 3.05 -32.57
C LEU A 239 6.09 2.76 -34.04
N LYS A 240 5.88 3.80 -34.85
CA LYS A 240 5.58 3.66 -36.29
C LYS A 240 6.72 2.92 -37.02
N ALA A 241 7.97 3.24 -36.72
CA ALA A 241 9.14 2.59 -37.33
C ALA A 241 9.25 1.11 -36.93
N ARG A 242 9.02 0.77 -35.66
CA ARG A 242 9.01 -0.62 -35.18
C ARG A 242 7.86 -1.42 -35.79
N VAL A 243 6.65 -0.86 -35.83
CA VAL A 243 5.48 -1.50 -36.44
C VAL A 243 5.65 -1.71 -37.94
N ARG A 244 6.32 -0.79 -38.66
CA ARG A 244 6.66 -0.96 -40.08
C ARG A 244 7.49 -2.22 -40.35
N CYS A 245 8.35 -2.61 -39.39
CA CYS A 245 9.14 -3.84 -39.48
C CYS A 245 8.29 -5.13 -39.43
N LEU A 246 7.03 -5.03 -39.01
CA LEU A 246 6.08 -6.15 -38.88
C LEU A 246 5.20 -6.32 -40.13
N LYS A 247 5.38 -5.49 -41.17
CA LYS A 247 4.60 -5.53 -42.41
C LYS A 247 4.63 -6.93 -43.04
N GLY A 248 3.44 -7.44 -43.38
CA GLY A 248 3.26 -8.74 -44.03
C GLY A 248 3.11 -9.91 -43.06
N LEU A 249 3.31 -9.70 -41.75
CA LEU A 249 3.07 -10.72 -40.73
C LEU A 249 1.57 -11.10 -40.75
N PRO A 250 1.21 -12.40 -40.80
CA PRO A 250 -0.17 -12.83 -40.77
C PRO A 250 -0.79 -12.61 -39.39
N GLU A 251 -2.09 -12.30 -39.35
CA GLU A 251 -2.83 -12.10 -38.10
C GLU A 251 -2.74 -13.31 -37.15
N SER A 252 -2.63 -14.53 -37.70
CA SER A 252 -2.44 -15.75 -36.93
C SER A 252 -1.17 -15.74 -36.07
N ALA A 253 -0.15 -14.94 -36.43
CA ALA A 253 1.05 -14.76 -35.61
C ALA A 253 0.73 -14.00 -34.30
N LEU A 254 -0.23 -13.07 -34.31
CA LEU A 254 -0.65 -12.37 -33.10
C LEU A 254 -1.20 -13.36 -32.06
N ASN A 255 -2.00 -14.34 -32.51
CA ASN A 255 -2.52 -15.40 -31.65
C ASN A 255 -1.40 -16.28 -31.08
N LYS A 256 -0.39 -16.61 -31.90
CA LYS A 256 0.78 -17.38 -31.45
C LYS A 256 1.57 -16.66 -30.37
N VAL A 257 1.78 -15.34 -30.52
CA VAL A 257 2.42 -14.52 -29.49
C VAL A 257 1.57 -14.50 -28.23
N CYS A 258 0.26 -14.25 -28.36
CA CYS A 258 -0.64 -14.17 -27.21
C CYS A 258 -0.60 -15.43 -26.33
N LYS A 259 -0.54 -16.63 -26.93
CA LYS A 259 -0.46 -17.90 -26.20
C LYS A 259 0.85 -18.09 -25.41
N ARG A 260 1.90 -17.32 -25.68
CA ARG A 260 3.20 -17.40 -25.01
C ARG A 260 3.35 -16.36 -23.91
N LEU A 261 2.54 -15.31 -23.93
CA LEU A 261 2.60 -14.24 -22.94
C LEU A 261 2.32 -14.82 -21.56
N LYS A 262 3.22 -14.52 -20.62
CA LYS A 262 3.05 -14.88 -19.22
C LYS A 262 2.63 -13.66 -18.44
N LEU A 263 1.62 -13.83 -17.61
CA LEU A 263 1.25 -12.84 -16.60
C LEU A 263 2.39 -12.66 -15.60
N THR A 264 2.53 -11.44 -15.12
CA THR A 264 3.47 -11.14 -14.05
C THR A 264 3.06 -11.87 -12.77
N PRO A 265 4.00 -12.47 -12.01
CA PRO A 265 3.67 -13.15 -10.76
C PRO A 265 2.83 -12.28 -9.81
N GLY A 266 1.77 -12.85 -9.28
CA GLY A 266 0.83 -12.16 -8.39
C GLY A 266 -0.27 -11.35 -9.09
N ALA A 267 -0.23 -11.15 -10.41
CA ALA A 267 -1.25 -10.37 -11.14
C ALA A 267 -2.68 -10.90 -10.92
N GLU A 268 -2.88 -12.21 -11.08
CA GLU A 268 -4.20 -12.85 -10.95
C GLU A 268 -4.73 -12.75 -9.51
N ARG A 269 -3.87 -13.00 -8.52
CA ARG A 269 -4.21 -12.86 -7.10
C ARG A 269 -4.60 -11.43 -6.77
N LEU A 270 -3.80 -10.46 -7.21
CA LEU A 270 -4.08 -9.03 -7.02
C LEU A 270 -5.46 -8.66 -7.59
N LEU A 271 -5.68 -8.95 -8.88
CA LEU A 271 -6.91 -8.55 -9.57
C LEU A 271 -8.15 -9.25 -9.00
N THR A 272 -8.02 -10.53 -8.62
CA THR A 272 -9.10 -11.27 -7.97
C THR A 272 -9.52 -10.60 -6.66
N VAL A 273 -8.56 -10.21 -5.81
CA VAL A 273 -8.82 -9.50 -4.56
C VAL A 273 -9.44 -8.14 -4.83
N LEU A 274 -8.82 -7.33 -5.69
CA LEU A 274 -9.28 -5.97 -5.96
C LEU A 274 -10.70 -5.94 -6.51
N ARG A 275 -11.05 -6.90 -7.39
CA ARG A 275 -12.42 -7.06 -7.88
C ARG A 275 -13.42 -7.37 -6.77
N GLN A 276 -13.08 -8.27 -5.84
CA GLN A 276 -13.94 -8.58 -4.67
C GLN A 276 -14.11 -7.36 -3.75
N LEU A 277 -13.12 -6.47 -3.71
CA LEU A 277 -13.18 -5.19 -2.99
C LEU A 277 -13.88 -4.07 -3.78
N GLY A 278 -14.39 -4.36 -4.98
CA GLY A 278 -15.13 -3.39 -5.81
C GLY A 278 -14.24 -2.36 -6.51
N PHE A 279 -12.97 -2.67 -6.75
CA PHE A 279 -12.09 -1.79 -7.53
C PHE A 279 -12.48 -1.79 -9.00
N LYS A 280 -12.33 -0.62 -9.61
CA LYS A 280 -12.24 -0.49 -11.06
C LYS A 280 -10.83 -0.83 -11.54
N THR A 281 -10.74 -1.62 -12.60
CA THR A 281 -9.49 -2.16 -13.11
C THR A 281 -9.32 -1.80 -14.59
N ALA A 282 -8.16 -1.27 -14.94
CA ALA A 282 -7.88 -0.85 -16.30
C ALA A 282 -6.46 -1.22 -16.72
N VAL A 283 -6.28 -1.51 -18.01
CA VAL A 283 -4.97 -1.56 -18.66
C VAL A 283 -4.86 -0.45 -19.71
N VAL A 284 -3.80 0.34 -19.66
CA VAL A 284 -3.54 1.46 -20.58
C VAL A 284 -2.11 1.34 -21.10
N SER A 285 -1.98 0.93 -22.36
CA SER A 285 -0.70 0.50 -22.92
C SER A 285 -0.30 1.25 -24.19
N GLY A 286 1.01 1.41 -24.38
CA GLY A 286 1.59 1.79 -25.68
C GLY A 286 1.72 0.61 -26.66
N GLY A 287 1.38 -0.61 -26.23
CA GLY A 287 1.30 -1.82 -27.04
C GLY A 287 0.04 -1.85 -27.91
N PHE A 288 -0.57 -3.03 -28.11
CA PHE A 288 -1.64 -3.20 -29.10
C PHE A 288 -2.98 -3.71 -28.55
N THR A 289 -4.09 -3.21 -29.11
CA THR A 289 -5.48 -3.53 -28.69
C THR A 289 -5.77 -5.03 -28.72
N TYR A 290 -5.25 -5.76 -29.70
CA TYR A 290 -5.41 -7.20 -29.81
C TYR A 290 -4.98 -7.98 -28.54
N PHE A 291 -3.97 -7.50 -27.83
CA PHE A 291 -3.44 -8.14 -26.62
C PHE A 291 -4.12 -7.61 -25.36
N THR A 292 -4.34 -6.30 -25.25
CA THR A 292 -5.03 -5.71 -24.10
C THR A 292 -6.48 -6.19 -23.98
N GLU A 293 -7.20 -6.37 -25.08
CA GLU A 293 -8.58 -6.92 -25.04
C GLU A 293 -8.59 -8.38 -24.57
N ARG A 294 -7.61 -9.20 -24.95
CA ARG A 294 -7.50 -10.57 -24.43
C ARG A 294 -7.14 -10.61 -22.95
N LEU A 295 -6.27 -9.71 -22.50
CA LEU A 295 -5.96 -9.58 -21.08
C LEU A 295 -7.19 -9.10 -20.30
N LYS A 296 -7.96 -8.18 -20.87
CA LYS A 296 -9.24 -7.73 -20.31
C LYS A 296 -10.20 -8.90 -20.11
N ASP A 297 -10.39 -9.73 -21.13
CA ASP A 297 -11.26 -10.91 -21.02
C ASP A 297 -10.72 -11.92 -20.00
N HIS A 298 -9.43 -12.27 -20.11
CA HIS A 298 -8.79 -13.28 -19.26
C HIS A 298 -8.79 -12.88 -17.78
N LEU A 299 -8.52 -11.61 -17.48
CA LEU A 299 -8.42 -11.09 -16.11
C LEU A 299 -9.70 -10.40 -15.63
N SER A 300 -10.73 -10.34 -16.47
CA SER A 300 -11.98 -9.61 -16.23
C SER A 300 -11.76 -8.13 -15.86
N LEU A 301 -10.92 -7.43 -16.62
CA LEU A 301 -10.70 -6.00 -16.42
C LEU A 301 -11.93 -5.20 -16.88
N ASP A 302 -12.22 -4.07 -16.23
CA ASP A 302 -13.31 -3.18 -16.66
C ASP A 302 -12.95 -2.47 -17.98
N TYR A 303 -11.68 -2.08 -18.14
CA TYR A 303 -11.22 -1.22 -19.23
C TYR A 303 -9.91 -1.71 -19.87
N ALA A 304 -9.78 -1.50 -21.18
CA ALA A 304 -8.55 -1.73 -21.95
C ALA A 304 -8.37 -0.63 -23.00
N PHE A 305 -7.16 -0.07 -23.06
CA PHE A 305 -6.77 0.92 -24.06
C PHE A 305 -5.36 0.63 -24.57
N ALA A 306 -5.19 0.61 -25.89
CA ALA A 306 -3.91 0.42 -26.55
C ALA A 306 -3.93 0.98 -27.98
N ASN A 307 -2.78 0.93 -28.67
CA ASN A 307 -2.69 1.30 -30.08
C ASN A 307 -3.30 0.21 -30.99
N GLN A 308 -3.89 0.59 -32.12
CA GLN A 308 -4.50 -0.38 -33.03
C GLN A 308 -3.58 -0.68 -34.21
N LEU A 309 -3.22 -1.96 -34.41
CA LEU A 309 -2.50 -2.39 -35.62
C LEU A 309 -3.44 -2.38 -36.83
N GLU A 310 -3.01 -1.81 -37.95
CA GLU A 310 -3.77 -1.91 -39.20
C GLU A 310 -3.58 -3.31 -39.82
N ILE A 311 -4.70 -4.00 -40.02
CA ILE A 311 -4.76 -5.33 -40.64
C ILE A 311 -5.57 -5.21 -41.93
N ARG A 312 -5.02 -5.72 -43.04
CA ARG A 312 -5.73 -5.84 -44.33
C ARG A 312 -5.46 -7.21 -44.92
N ASN A 313 -6.49 -7.87 -45.44
CA ASN A 313 -6.40 -9.21 -46.03
C ASN A 313 -5.69 -10.22 -45.11
N GLY A 314 -5.99 -10.18 -43.80
CA GLY A 314 -5.41 -11.07 -42.79
C GLY A 314 -3.92 -10.87 -42.50
N LYS A 315 -3.32 -9.73 -42.90
CA LYS A 315 -1.91 -9.40 -42.67
C LYS A 315 -1.73 -7.99 -42.13
N LEU A 316 -0.71 -7.80 -41.30
CA LEU A 316 -0.30 -6.48 -40.82
C LEU A 316 0.19 -5.62 -41.98
N THR A 317 -0.29 -4.38 -42.10
CA THR A 317 0.19 -3.45 -43.13
C THR A 317 1.51 -2.76 -42.75
N GLY A 318 1.87 -2.80 -41.46
CA GLY A 318 2.98 -2.06 -40.88
C GLY A 318 2.63 -0.64 -40.42
N ASN A 319 1.33 -0.33 -40.30
CA ASN A 319 0.84 0.94 -39.79
C ASN A 319 0.07 0.78 -38.47
N VAL A 320 -0.03 1.87 -37.72
CA VAL A 320 -0.88 2.01 -36.53
C VAL A 320 -2.07 2.91 -36.90
N GLN A 321 -3.27 2.55 -36.48
CA GLN A 321 -4.50 3.32 -36.70
C GLN A 321 -4.80 4.25 -35.53
N GLY A 322 -5.45 5.39 -35.83
CA GLY A 322 -5.94 6.31 -34.83
C GLY A 322 -4.86 7.14 -34.14
N GLU A 323 -5.23 7.70 -32.99
CA GLU A 323 -4.34 8.47 -32.12
C GLU A 323 -3.43 7.52 -31.34
N ILE A 324 -2.13 7.84 -31.29
CA ILE A 324 -1.15 7.03 -30.57
C ILE A 324 -1.26 7.26 -29.07
N ILE A 325 -1.30 6.18 -28.30
CA ILE A 325 -1.23 6.19 -26.84
C ILE A 325 0.23 6.35 -26.42
N ASP A 326 0.66 7.59 -26.28
CA ASP A 326 1.93 7.98 -25.68
C ASP A 326 1.82 8.21 -24.17
N ALA A 327 2.90 8.68 -23.55
CA ALA A 327 2.99 8.94 -22.12
C ALA A 327 1.92 9.93 -21.59
N HIS A 328 1.65 10.99 -22.35
CA HIS A 328 0.65 11.99 -21.97
C HIS A 328 -0.76 11.44 -22.15
N ARG A 329 -0.99 10.67 -23.21
CA ARG A 329 -2.27 10.02 -23.46
C ARG A 329 -2.60 8.98 -22.40
N LYS A 330 -1.62 8.21 -21.91
CA LYS A 330 -1.84 7.30 -20.76
C LYS A 330 -2.37 8.04 -19.54
N ALA A 331 -1.74 9.16 -19.18
CA ALA A 331 -2.18 10.00 -18.07
C ALA A 331 -3.59 10.58 -18.30
N PHE A 332 -3.85 11.06 -19.51
CA PHE A 332 -5.17 11.59 -19.89
C PHE A 332 -6.28 10.54 -19.77
N ILE A 333 -6.03 9.32 -20.25
CA ILE A 333 -6.98 8.20 -20.15
C ILE A 333 -7.26 7.86 -18.68
N LEU A 334 -6.23 7.75 -17.84
CA LEU A 334 -6.40 7.52 -16.40
C LEU A 334 -7.32 8.57 -15.76
N GLN A 335 -7.08 9.85 -16.04
CA GLN A 335 -7.90 10.94 -15.49
C GLN A 335 -9.35 10.87 -15.99
N THR A 336 -9.53 10.55 -17.27
CA THR A 336 -10.86 10.43 -17.90
C THR A 336 -11.65 9.26 -17.29
N LEU A 337 -11.01 8.11 -17.07
CA LEU A 337 -11.64 6.96 -16.42
C LEU A 337 -12.03 7.26 -14.98
N ALA A 338 -11.11 7.86 -14.21
CA ALA A 338 -11.37 8.24 -12.83
C ALA A 338 -12.57 9.22 -12.74
N GLN A 339 -12.62 10.21 -13.62
CA GLN A 339 -13.74 11.15 -13.72
C GLN A 339 -15.05 10.45 -14.08
N GLY A 340 -15.04 9.57 -15.10
CA GLY A 340 -16.24 8.84 -15.54
C GLY A 340 -16.82 7.91 -14.46
N GLU A 341 -15.98 7.37 -13.59
CA GLU A 341 -16.38 6.52 -12.46
C GLU A 341 -16.67 7.31 -11.17
N GLY A 342 -16.50 8.64 -11.18
CA GLY A 342 -16.66 9.47 -9.99
C GLY A 342 -15.63 9.18 -8.89
N ILE A 343 -14.42 8.76 -9.27
CA ILE A 343 -13.32 8.40 -8.37
C ILE A 343 -12.29 9.54 -8.35
N SER A 344 -11.95 10.05 -7.16
CA SER A 344 -10.87 11.05 -7.03
C SER A 344 -9.52 10.43 -7.39
N LEU A 345 -8.62 11.21 -7.99
CA LEU A 345 -7.26 10.76 -8.31
C LEU A 345 -6.50 10.25 -7.08
N ASP A 346 -6.78 10.79 -5.90
CA ASP A 346 -6.20 10.31 -4.63
C ASP A 346 -6.56 8.84 -4.32
N GLN A 347 -7.64 8.34 -4.91
CA GLN A 347 -8.12 6.95 -4.78
C GLN A 347 -7.67 6.05 -5.94
N VAL A 348 -6.90 6.57 -6.89
CA VAL A 348 -6.38 5.83 -8.04
C VAL A 348 -4.96 5.32 -7.74
N ILE A 349 -4.73 4.07 -8.10
CA ILE A 349 -3.40 3.44 -8.15
C ILE A 349 -2.99 3.37 -9.62
N ALA A 350 -1.76 3.76 -9.93
CA ALA A 350 -1.16 3.54 -11.24
C ALA A 350 0.09 2.69 -11.11
N VAL A 351 0.28 1.72 -12.01
CA VAL A 351 1.41 0.79 -12.01
C VAL A 351 2.05 0.76 -13.39
N GLY A 352 3.37 0.90 -13.45
CA GLY A 352 4.14 0.86 -14.70
C GLY A 352 5.64 0.71 -14.42
N ASP A 353 6.41 0.32 -15.43
CA ASP A 353 7.86 0.07 -15.32
C ASP A 353 8.71 1.16 -15.99
N GLY A 354 8.13 1.87 -16.96
CA GLY A 354 8.87 2.69 -17.90
C GLY A 354 8.78 4.19 -17.68
N ALA A 355 9.65 4.93 -18.37
CA ALA A 355 9.63 6.40 -18.35
C ALA A 355 8.37 6.98 -19.01
N ASN A 356 7.79 6.24 -19.95
CA ASN A 356 6.50 6.49 -20.59
C ASN A 356 5.33 6.47 -19.59
N ASP A 357 5.46 5.80 -18.43
CA ASP A 357 4.40 5.77 -17.43
C ASP A 357 4.48 6.91 -16.43
N LEU A 358 5.61 7.62 -16.35
CA LEU A 358 5.83 8.67 -15.36
C LEU A 358 4.71 9.71 -15.29
N PRO A 359 4.16 10.23 -16.41
CA PRO A 359 3.01 11.12 -16.33
C PRO A 359 1.81 10.47 -15.66
N MET A 360 1.46 9.24 -16.02
CA MET A 360 0.35 8.47 -15.42
C MET A 360 0.60 8.20 -13.92
N LEU A 361 1.78 7.72 -13.56
CA LEU A 361 2.19 7.45 -12.17
C LEU A 361 2.15 8.73 -11.32
N SER A 362 2.51 9.88 -11.89
CA SER A 362 2.53 11.16 -11.18
C SER A 362 1.15 11.73 -10.88
N LYS A 363 0.14 11.36 -11.68
CA LYS A 363 -1.26 11.82 -11.53
C LYS A 363 -2.06 10.98 -10.53
N ALA A 364 -1.70 9.71 -10.35
CA ALA A 364 -2.35 8.83 -9.40
C ALA A 364 -2.00 9.17 -7.95
N GLY A 365 -2.96 8.97 -7.04
CA GLY A 365 -2.75 9.11 -5.60
C GLY A 365 -1.72 8.11 -5.07
N LEU A 366 -1.56 6.96 -5.73
CA LEU A 366 -0.46 6.02 -5.50
C LEU A 366 0.13 5.55 -6.84
N GLY A 367 1.22 6.18 -7.26
CA GLY A 367 2.02 5.74 -8.42
C GLY A 367 3.12 4.76 -8.03
N ILE A 368 3.09 3.57 -8.61
CA ILE A 368 3.98 2.44 -8.32
C ILE A 368 4.86 2.14 -9.54
N ALA A 369 6.17 2.25 -9.35
CA ALA A 369 7.16 1.78 -10.31
C ALA A 369 7.38 0.27 -10.10
N PHE A 370 6.99 -0.57 -11.05
CA PHE A 370 7.13 -2.02 -10.96
C PHE A 370 8.33 -2.50 -11.79
N HIS A 371 9.29 -3.18 -11.15
CA HIS A 371 10.52 -3.72 -11.77
C HIS A 371 11.25 -2.68 -12.66
N ALA A 372 11.09 -1.41 -12.30
CA ALA A 372 11.40 -0.27 -13.14
C ALA A 372 12.88 0.12 -13.10
N LYS A 373 13.33 0.84 -14.14
CA LYS A 373 14.66 1.46 -14.15
C LYS A 373 14.80 2.52 -13.07
N GLU A 374 16.04 2.79 -12.64
CA GLU A 374 16.32 3.69 -11.51
C GLU A 374 15.70 5.09 -11.66
N VAL A 375 15.72 5.65 -12.88
CA VAL A 375 15.13 6.97 -13.18
C VAL A 375 13.63 6.99 -12.87
N VAL A 376 12.93 5.89 -13.14
CA VAL A 376 11.50 5.75 -12.89
C VAL A 376 11.24 5.54 -11.39
N ARG A 377 12.03 4.66 -10.76
CA ARG A 377 11.97 4.39 -9.31
C ARG A 377 12.13 5.65 -8.45
N ARG A 378 13.02 6.57 -8.84
CA ARG A 378 13.25 7.84 -8.12
C ARG A 378 12.10 8.84 -8.23
N LYS A 379 11.25 8.71 -9.25
CA LYS A 379 10.15 9.65 -9.55
C LYS A 379 8.77 9.12 -9.13
N ALA A 380 8.61 7.81 -9.03
CA ALA A 380 7.38 7.19 -8.52
C ALA A 380 7.21 7.38 -7.01
N SER A 381 6.00 7.19 -6.51
CA SER A 381 5.71 7.29 -5.07
C SER A 381 6.21 6.05 -4.31
N TYR A 382 6.24 4.91 -5.00
CA TYR A 382 6.77 3.66 -4.49
C TYR A 382 7.39 2.85 -5.63
N ALA A 383 8.32 1.95 -5.30
CA ALA A 383 8.90 1.01 -6.24
C ALA A 383 8.82 -0.42 -5.69
N ILE A 384 8.31 -1.34 -6.51
CA ILE A 384 8.37 -2.79 -6.26
C ILE A 384 9.47 -3.33 -7.16
N HIS A 385 10.48 -3.96 -6.60
CA HIS A 385 11.59 -4.54 -7.35
C HIS A 385 11.76 -6.04 -7.08
N GLN A 386 11.49 -6.47 -5.84
CA GLN A 386 11.74 -7.85 -5.43
C GLN A 386 10.46 -8.70 -5.47
N ALA A 387 9.34 -8.12 -5.07
CA ALA A 387 8.07 -8.84 -4.96
C ALA A 387 7.29 -8.91 -6.28
N GLY A 388 6.27 -9.78 -6.29
CA GLY A 388 5.25 -9.83 -7.34
C GLY A 388 4.24 -8.67 -7.23
N LEU A 389 3.34 -8.57 -8.22
CA LEU A 389 2.33 -7.51 -8.26
C LEU A 389 1.37 -7.53 -7.07
N ASP A 390 1.11 -8.71 -6.50
CA ASP A 390 0.25 -8.88 -5.33
C ASP A 390 0.79 -8.23 -4.05
N ALA A 391 2.07 -7.82 -4.03
CA ALA A 391 2.61 -6.99 -2.95
C ALA A 391 1.88 -5.63 -2.81
N ILE A 392 1.18 -5.17 -3.85
CA ILE A 392 0.31 -3.99 -3.79
C ILE A 392 -0.76 -4.14 -2.70
N LEU A 393 -1.26 -5.36 -2.44
CA LEU A 393 -2.22 -5.61 -1.36
C LEU A 393 -1.66 -5.20 0.01
N TYR A 394 -0.38 -5.47 0.25
CA TYR A 394 0.30 -5.10 1.50
C TYR A 394 0.48 -3.57 1.62
N LEU A 395 0.68 -2.88 0.50
CA LEU A 395 0.71 -1.41 0.50
C LEU A 395 -0.63 -0.80 0.89
N LEU A 396 -1.72 -1.44 0.48
CA LEU A 396 -3.08 -1.08 0.89
C LEU A 396 -3.38 -1.47 2.34
N GLY A 397 -2.42 -2.07 3.05
CA GLY A 397 -2.57 -2.51 4.44
C GLY A 397 -3.44 -3.75 4.59
N ILE A 398 -3.68 -4.48 3.50
CA ILE A 398 -4.45 -5.71 3.50
C ILE A 398 -3.52 -6.86 3.86
N SER A 399 -3.76 -7.48 5.01
CA SER A 399 -2.99 -8.62 5.50
C SER A 399 -3.51 -9.94 4.92
N GLU A 400 -2.64 -10.95 4.84
CA GLU A 400 -3.03 -12.33 4.48
C GLU A 400 -4.10 -12.90 5.42
N LYS A 401 -4.14 -12.44 6.68
CA LYS A 401 -5.19 -12.82 7.62
C LYS A 401 -6.56 -12.31 7.15
N GLU A 402 -6.65 -11.07 6.69
CA GLU A 402 -7.88 -10.50 6.12
C GLU A 402 -8.24 -11.19 4.80
N LEU A 403 -7.24 -11.51 3.96
CA LEU A 403 -7.46 -12.19 2.68
C LEU A 403 -8.02 -13.61 2.84
N ARG A 404 -7.78 -14.33 3.94
CA ARG A 404 -8.36 -15.68 4.14
C ARG A 404 -9.88 -15.70 4.15
N HIS A 405 -10.52 -14.59 4.47
CA HIS A 405 -11.98 -14.48 4.47
C HIS A 405 -12.55 -14.30 3.06
N LEU A 406 -11.70 -13.89 2.12
CA LEU A 406 -12.02 -13.87 0.70
C LEU A 406 -11.79 -15.28 0.16
N LYS A 407 -12.80 -15.85 -0.51
CA LYS A 407 -12.68 -17.14 -1.19
C LYS A 407 -11.84 -16.95 -2.46
N ILE A 408 -10.52 -16.83 -2.30
CA ILE A 408 -9.53 -16.62 -3.36
C ILE A 408 -8.87 -17.94 -3.72
#